data_AF-A0A8B6XR94-F1
#
_entry.id   AF-A0A8B6XR94-F1
#
_cell.length_a   1.000
_cell.length_b   1.000
_cell.length_c   1.000
_cell.angle_alpha   90.00
_cell.angle_beta   90.00
_cell.angle_gamma   90.00
#
_symmetry.space_group_name_H-M   'P 1'
#
loop_
_entity.id
_entity.type
_entity.pdbx_description
1 polymer ?
#
loop_
_entity_poly.entity_id
_entity_poly.type
_entity_poly.pdbx_seq_one_letter_code
_entity_poly.pdbx_strand_id
1 'polypeptide(L)'
;MDKVAELSEALPSHANDIVHIEVCQNQKSVAWSTDIKKHVFEFLTKIPLKYGDTYTEFSGDDFLAANVEFISIFDVDGSSSTPIDKSKFQAAIHVFQLHTEGAASEEIDEDELSAASHWILPA
;
A
#
# COMPACT_ATOMS: atom_id res chain seq x y z
N MET A 1 -41.37 0.75 8.80
CA MET A 1 -40.09 1.33 8.35
C MET A 1 -39.20 1.37 9.58
N ASP A 2 -38.44 0.31 9.89
CA ASP A 2 -37.51 0.27 11.05
C ASP A 2 -36.67 -1.02 11.03
N LYS A 3 -35.97 -1.29 9.93
CA LYS A 3 -35.02 -2.43 9.85
C LYS A 3 -33.68 -2.09 9.20
N VAL A 4 -33.49 -0.83 8.80
CA VAL A 4 -32.26 -0.37 8.15
C VAL A 4 -31.23 0.10 9.18
N ALA A 5 -31.66 0.38 10.42
CA ALA A 5 -30.79 0.84 11.50
C ALA A 5 -29.94 -0.27 12.15
N GLU A 6 -30.35 -1.55 12.06
CA GLU A 6 -29.64 -2.67 12.72
C GLU A 6 -28.41 -3.15 11.94
N LEU A 7 -28.26 -2.78 10.66
CA LEU A 7 -27.13 -3.23 9.83
C LEU A 7 -25.83 -2.47 10.13
N SER A 8 -25.92 -1.21 10.59
CA SER A 8 -24.74 -0.44 11.00
C SER A 8 -24.14 -0.91 12.33
N GLU A 9 -24.92 -1.58 13.17
CA GLU A 9 -24.47 -2.14 14.46
C GLU A 9 -23.84 -3.53 14.33
N ALA A 10 -24.02 -4.19 13.17
CA ALA A 10 -23.43 -5.50 12.88
C ALA A 10 -21.99 -5.43 12.37
N LEU A 11 -21.52 -4.23 12.00
CA LEU A 11 -20.12 -4.01 11.67
C LEU A 11 -19.33 -3.83 12.97
N PRO A 12 -18.18 -4.52 13.13
CA PRO A 12 -17.36 -4.36 14.32
C PRO A 12 -17.08 -2.86 14.56
N SER A 13 -17.47 -2.34 15.73
CA SER A 13 -17.24 -0.94 16.08
C SER A 13 -15.76 -0.65 15.93
N HIS A 14 -15.40 0.30 15.05
CA HIS A 14 -14.04 0.66 14.64
C HIS A 14 -13.00 0.43 15.74
N ALA A 15 -12.44 -0.78 15.73
CA ALA A 15 -11.51 -1.26 16.73
C ALA A 15 -10.13 -0.77 16.33
N ASN A 16 -9.85 0.51 16.67
CA ASN A 16 -8.69 1.29 16.21
C ASN A 16 -8.66 1.42 14.68
N ASP A 17 -8.74 2.65 14.18
CA ASP A 17 -8.61 2.90 12.74
C ASP A 17 -7.18 2.55 12.30
N ILE A 18 -6.99 1.31 11.83
CA ILE A 18 -5.74 0.87 11.24
C ILE A 18 -5.68 1.50 9.85
N VAL A 19 -4.70 2.38 9.63
CA VAL A 19 -4.49 3.02 8.34
C VAL A 19 -3.50 2.16 7.54
N HIS A 20 -3.94 1.71 6.38
CA HIS A 20 -3.14 0.88 5.50
C HIS A 20 -2.23 1.75 4.62
N ILE A 21 -0.95 1.60 4.96
CA ILE A 21 0.30 2.08 4.37
C ILE A 21 0.84 1.31 3.16
N GLU A 22 0.62 1.68 1.91
CA GLU A 22 1.33 1.00 0.80
C GLU A 22 2.59 1.78 0.38
N VAL A 23 3.70 1.07 0.25
CA VAL A 23 5.01 1.64 -0.10
C VAL A 23 5.63 0.82 -1.21
N CYS A 24 5.74 1.43 -2.40
CA CYS A 24 6.47 0.85 -3.52
C CYS A 24 7.95 1.20 -3.38
N GLN A 25 8.77 0.18 -3.19
CA GLN A 25 10.22 0.27 -3.15
C GLN A 25 10.77 0.38 -4.59
N ASN A 26 11.73 1.27 -4.79
CA ASN A 26 12.43 1.41 -6.06
C ASN A 26 13.08 0.08 -6.47
N GLN A 27 13.00 -0.27 -7.76
CA GLN A 27 13.58 -1.50 -8.32
C GLN A 27 15.06 -1.74 -7.99
N LYS A 28 15.83 -0.67 -7.86
CA LYS A 28 17.28 -0.73 -7.60
C LYS A 28 17.63 -0.68 -6.12
N SER A 29 16.63 -0.50 -5.26
CA SER A 29 16.84 -0.44 -3.82
C SER A 29 17.09 -1.83 -3.27
N VAL A 30 18.09 -1.93 -2.40
CA VAL A 30 18.40 -3.11 -1.58
C VAL A 30 18.18 -2.82 -0.08
N ALA A 31 17.48 -1.73 0.22
CA ALA A 31 17.19 -1.33 1.59
C ALA A 31 16.24 -2.33 2.25
N TRP A 32 16.44 -2.55 3.55
CA TRP A 32 15.61 -3.45 4.32
C TRP A 32 14.24 -2.83 4.57
N SER A 33 13.20 -3.66 4.50
CA SER A 33 11.82 -3.21 4.70
C SER A 33 11.62 -2.59 6.08
N THR A 34 12.35 -3.01 7.11
CA THR A 34 12.31 -2.42 8.45
C THR A 34 12.78 -0.97 8.47
N ASP A 35 13.83 -0.65 7.72
CA ASP A 35 14.39 0.70 7.64
C ASP A 35 13.45 1.61 6.84
N ILE A 36 12.93 1.10 5.72
CA ILE A 36 11.91 1.81 4.92
C ILE A 36 10.70 2.13 5.78
N LYS A 37 10.15 1.15 6.51
CA LYS A 37 8.98 1.37 7.39
C LYS A 37 9.24 2.46 8.42
N LYS A 38 10.43 2.49 9.02
CA LYS A 38 10.81 3.52 9.99
C LYS A 38 10.83 4.91 9.35
N HIS A 39 11.53 5.07 8.24
CA HIS A 39 11.62 6.35 7.52
C HIS A 39 10.25 6.82 7.02
N VAL A 40 9.44 5.93 6.47
CA VAL A 40 8.06 6.22 6.04
C VAL A 40 7.23 6.71 7.21
N PHE A 41 7.27 6.02 8.36
CA PHE A 41 6.54 6.45 9.55
C PHE A 41 6.98 7.85 10.02
N GLU A 42 8.29 8.11 10.09
CA GLU A 42 8.83 9.42 10.44
C GLU A 42 8.46 10.52 9.43
N PHE A 43 8.37 10.21 8.14
CA PHE A 43 7.92 11.14 7.11
C PHE A 43 6.43 11.48 7.26
N LEU A 44 5.58 10.46 7.37
CA LEU A 44 4.12 10.62 7.46
C LEU A 44 3.70 11.34 8.74
N THR A 45 4.46 11.23 9.84
CA THR A 45 4.18 12.00 11.07
C THR A 45 4.38 13.51 10.90
N LYS A 46 5.17 13.97 9.92
CA LYS A 46 5.47 15.39 9.68
C LYS A 46 4.49 16.10 8.74
N ILE A 47 3.73 15.36 7.93
CA ILE A 47 2.86 15.93 6.88
C ILE A 47 1.38 15.63 7.12
N PRO A 48 0.42 16.48 6.75
CA PRO A 48 -1.00 16.12 6.85
C PRO A 48 -1.30 14.87 6.03
N LEU A 49 -2.13 13.96 6.57
CA LEU A 49 -2.47 12.69 5.94
C LEU A 49 -3.96 12.66 5.58
N LYS A 50 -4.26 12.17 4.38
CA LYS A 50 -5.62 11.95 3.91
C LYS A 50 -5.67 10.64 3.11
N TYR A 51 -6.79 9.94 3.22
CA TYR A 51 -7.04 8.77 2.39
C TYR A 51 -7.06 9.13 0.89
N GLY A 52 -6.43 8.28 0.08
CA GLY A 52 -6.22 8.49 -1.35
C GLY A 52 -4.99 9.34 -1.68
N ASP A 53 -4.29 9.91 -0.68
CA ASP A 53 -3.04 10.62 -0.94
C ASP A 53 -1.96 9.65 -1.44
N THR A 54 -1.23 10.09 -2.46
CA THR A 54 -0.04 9.41 -2.97
C THR A 54 1.11 10.39 -3.00
N TYR A 55 2.24 10.01 -2.42
CA TYR A 55 3.45 10.82 -2.32
C TYR A 55 4.56 10.19 -3.14
N THR A 56 5.14 10.99 -4.04
CA THR A 56 6.27 10.61 -4.90
C THR A 56 7.53 11.45 -4.62
N GLU A 57 7.41 12.46 -3.76
CA GLU A 57 8.48 13.39 -3.42
C GLU A 57 8.69 13.41 -1.90
N PHE A 58 9.91 13.08 -1.47
CA PHE A 58 10.25 12.91 -0.05
C PHE A 58 11.20 14.00 0.43
N SER A 59 10.73 15.25 0.39
CA SER A 59 11.53 16.41 0.79
C SER A 59 12.06 16.28 2.22
N GLY A 60 13.38 16.39 2.38
CA GLY A 60 14.04 16.29 3.68
C GLY A 60 14.34 14.87 4.16
N ASP A 61 14.14 13.85 3.31
CA ASP A 61 14.57 12.47 3.55
C ASP A 61 15.20 11.85 2.30
N ASP A 62 16.52 12.02 2.17
CA ASP A 62 17.30 11.49 1.04
C ASP A 62 17.25 9.95 0.97
N PHE A 63 17.02 9.28 2.10
CA PHE A 63 16.91 7.82 2.14
C PHE A 63 15.62 7.37 1.46
N LEU A 64 14.49 8.01 1.75
CA LEU A 64 13.24 7.73 1.04
C LEU A 64 13.34 8.09 -0.43
N ALA A 65 13.91 9.25 -0.77
CA ALA A 65 14.11 9.68 -2.16
C ALA A 65 14.93 8.68 -2.99
N ALA A 66 15.90 7.98 -2.38
CA ALA A 66 16.70 6.97 -3.07
C ALA A 66 16.00 5.61 -3.16
N ASN A 67 15.21 5.22 -2.15
CA ASN A 67 14.75 3.84 -1.98
C ASN A 67 13.26 3.61 -2.25
N VAL A 68 12.44 4.65 -2.24
CA VAL A 68 10.99 4.56 -2.40
C VAL A 68 10.57 5.26 -3.69
N GLU A 69 9.69 4.61 -4.43
CA GLU A 69 9.08 5.15 -5.65
C GLU A 69 7.83 5.98 -5.31
N PHE A 70 6.93 5.39 -4.52
CA PHE A 70 5.76 6.10 -3.99
C PHE A 70 5.27 5.51 -2.66
N ILE A 71 4.54 6.34 -1.91
CA ILE A 71 3.79 5.97 -0.71
C ILE A 71 2.32 6.30 -0.97
N SER A 72 1.40 5.37 -0.74
CA SER A 72 -0.03 5.58 -0.96
C SER A 72 -0.86 5.17 0.25
N ILE A 73 -1.82 6.02 0.64
CA ILE A 73 -2.67 5.83 1.81
C ILE A 73 -4.04 5.33 1.34
N PHE A 74 -4.39 4.10 1.70
CA PHE A 74 -5.65 3.48 1.29
C PHE A 74 -6.68 3.44 2.42
N ASP A 75 -7.93 3.73 2.07
CA ASP A 75 -9.12 3.48 2.90
C ASP A 75 -9.79 2.19 2.41
N VAL A 76 -10.18 1.32 3.33
CA VAL A 76 -11.00 0.13 3.03
C VAL A 76 -12.46 0.52 2.81
N ASP A 77 -12.90 1.64 3.42
CA ASP A 77 -14.32 2.01 3.52
C ASP A 77 -14.73 3.14 2.55
N GLY A 78 -13.84 3.56 1.64
CA GLY A 78 -14.16 4.40 0.48
C GLY A 78 -14.48 5.86 0.77
N SER A 79 -14.25 6.35 1.99
CA SER A 79 -14.54 7.74 2.38
C SER A 79 -13.33 8.65 2.14
N SER A 80 -13.03 8.89 0.86
CA SER A 80 -11.82 9.57 0.35
C SER A 80 -11.64 11.07 0.68
N SER A 81 -12.35 11.61 1.68
CA SER A 81 -12.34 13.05 1.97
C SER A 81 -11.99 13.41 3.42
N THR A 82 -11.90 12.45 4.33
CA THR A 82 -11.62 12.71 5.74
C THR A 82 -10.11 12.78 6.00
N PRO A 83 -9.60 13.88 6.59
CA PRO A 83 -8.25 13.92 7.13
C PRO A 83 -8.08 12.86 8.23
N ILE A 84 -6.92 12.21 8.26
CA ILE A 84 -6.63 11.16 9.25
C ILE A 84 -6.14 11.80 10.54
N ASP A 85 -6.81 11.49 11.66
CA ASP A 85 -6.38 11.91 13.00
C ASP A 85 -5.16 11.10 13.45
N LYS A 86 -4.01 11.77 13.48
CA LYS A 86 -2.73 11.13 13.83
C LYS A 86 -2.65 10.63 15.27
N SER A 87 -3.51 11.13 16.16
CA SER A 87 -3.46 10.81 17.59
C SER A 87 -4.09 9.47 17.95
N LYS A 88 -4.85 8.86 17.02
CA LYS A 88 -5.69 7.69 17.30
C LYS A 88 -5.50 6.52 16.34
N PHE A 89 -4.73 6.71 15.26
CA PHE A 89 -4.57 5.67 14.25
C PHE A 89 -3.35 4.79 14.48
N GLN A 90 -3.45 3.54 14.03
CA GLN A 90 -2.34 2.60 13.97
C GLN A 90 -1.91 2.44 12.51
N ALA A 91 -0.64 2.73 12.19
CA ALA A 91 -0.13 2.59 10.83
C ALA A 91 0.26 1.14 10.52
N ALA A 92 -0.37 0.53 9.52
CA ALA A 92 0.04 -0.76 8.97
C ALA A 92 0.80 -0.53 7.66
N ILE A 93 2.14 -0.55 7.70
CA ILE A 93 3.01 -0.25 6.55
C ILE A 93 3.44 -1.54 5.83
N HIS A 94 3.06 -1.63 4.56
CA HIS A 94 3.33 -2.71 3.62
C HIS A 94 4.33 -2.22 2.58
N VAL A 95 5.54 -2.78 2.64
CA VAL A 95 6.60 -2.47 1.68
C VAL A 95 6.64 -3.58 0.67
N PHE A 96 6.56 -3.23 -0.61
CA PHE A 96 6.68 -4.16 -1.72
C PHE A 96 7.57 -3.60 -2.80
N GLN A 97 8.07 -4.45 -3.68
CA GLN A 97 8.85 -4.08 -4.85
C GLN A 97 8.22 -4.78 -6.04
N LEU A 98 7.91 -4.04 -7.11
CA LEU A 98 7.28 -4.62 -8.30
C LEU A 98 8.27 -5.55 -9.02
N HIS A 99 7.78 -6.61 -9.64
CA HIS A 99 8.58 -7.40 -10.55
C HIS A 99 8.42 -6.83 -11.95
N THR A 100 9.53 -6.62 -12.66
CA THR A 100 9.48 -6.06 -14.04
C THR A 100 9.42 -7.15 -15.11
N GLU A 101 9.59 -8.42 -14.72
CA GLU A 101 9.41 -9.54 -15.63
C GLU A 101 7.94 -9.72 -15.97
N GLY A 102 7.65 -9.81 -17.27
CA GLY A 102 6.31 -10.07 -17.78
C GLY A 102 5.85 -11.51 -17.53
N ALA A 103 4.72 -11.86 -18.14
CA ALA A 103 4.16 -13.20 -18.03
C ALA A 103 5.16 -14.25 -18.55
N ALA A 104 5.48 -15.24 -17.73
CA ALA A 104 6.12 -16.47 -18.19
C ALA A 104 5.07 -17.36 -18.87
N SER A 105 5.40 -17.93 -20.03
CA SER A 105 4.53 -18.85 -20.75
C SER A 105 4.90 -20.29 -20.40
N GLU A 106 3.90 -21.10 -20.07
CA GLU A 106 4.02 -22.55 -20.03
C GLU A 106 3.47 -23.10 -21.36
N GLU A 107 4.29 -23.79 -22.13
CA GLU A 107 3.95 -24.25 -23.48
C GLU A 107 3.51 -25.72 -23.47
N ILE A 108 2.61 -26.08 -24.39
CA ILE A 108 2.32 -27.49 -24.69
C ILE A 108 3.44 -28.00 -25.61
N ASP A 109 4.16 -29.03 -25.18
CA ASP A 109 5.36 -29.60 -25.83
C ASP A 109 5.20 -29.86 -27.35
N GLU A 110 3.97 -30.03 -27.83
CA GLU A 110 3.68 -30.48 -29.19
C GLU A 110 3.31 -29.35 -30.18
N ASP A 111 2.92 -28.15 -29.73
CA ASP A 111 2.27 -27.15 -30.61
C ASP A 111 2.79 -25.69 -30.54
N GLU A 112 3.86 -25.36 -29.80
CA GLU A 112 4.29 -23.96 -29.55
C GLU A 112 3.12 -23.04 -29.10
N LEU A 113 2.09 -23.64 -28.47
CA LEU A 113 0.91 -22.96 -27.95
C LEU A 113 1.06 -22.78 -26.44
N SER A 114 0.83 -21.54 -25.98
CA SER A 114 0.80 -21.23 -24.54
C SER A 114 -0.41 -21.89 -23.88
N ALA A 115 -0.16 -22.76 -22.90
CA ALA A 115 -1.16 -23.38 -22.04
C ALA A 115 -1.58 -22.47 -20.88
N ALA A 116 -0.61 -21.74 -20.33
CA ALA A 116 -0.80 -20.86 -19.19
C ALA A 116 0.18 -19.69 -19.20
N SER A 117 -0.22 -18.61 -18.54
CA SER A 117 0.59 -17.43 -18.28
C SER A 117 0.78 -17.27 -16.78
N HIS A 118 2.03 -17.08 -16.33
CA HIS A 118 2.41 -17.00 -14.92
C HIS A 118 3.06 -15.64 -14.63
N TRP A 119 2.68 -15.00 -13.52
CA TRP A 119 3.28 -13.74 -13.05
C TRP A 119 3.85 -13.92 -11.64
N ILE A 120 5.00 -13.29 -11.39
CA ILE A 120 5.59 -13.20 -10.05
C ILE A 120 5.03 -11.95 -9.38
N LEU A 121 4.30 -12.11 -8.28
CA LEU A 121 3.66 -10.99 -7.61
C LEU A 121 4.57 -10.34 -6.55
N PRO A 122 4.45 -9.01 -6.36
CA PRO A 122 3.60 -8.09 -7.13
C PRO A 122 4.29 -7.70 -8.46
N ALA A 123 3.56 -7.72 -9.58
CA ALA A 123 4.05 -7.41 -10.94
C ALA A 123 3.16 -6.36 -11.61
#